data_AF-A0A365QUT5-F1
#
_entry.id   AF-A0A365QUT5-F1
#
_cell.length_a   1.000
_cell.length_b   1.000
_cell.length_c   1.000
_cell.angle_alpha   90.00
_cell.angle_beta   90.00
_cell.angle_gamma   90.00
#
_symmetry.space_group_name_H-M   'P 1'
#
loop_
_entity.id
_entity.type
_entity.pdbx_description
1 polymer ?
#
loop_
_entity_poly.entity_id
_entity_poly.type
_entity_poly.pdbx_seq_one_letter_code
_entity_poly.pdbx_strand_id
1 'polypeptide(L)'
;MTEADRPSFVAALRSVFETYSKPLPTQPVAELWWRTLTPFPPEAIADAFQVHIDASGYAPVPSEIRALCIQSRKHLTEAHAAQLTYNPQQNAEQVEKNLAALRAVVEPIRTKPGVEWAFKLLDRGTSASGHRLTPEVLRVAADSILSAAGRQLIDSIRDDELRRRYRAIYRTLEQQRRTVP
;
A
#
# COMPACT_ATOMS: atom_id res chain seq x y z
N MET A 1 -9.28 -3.96 9.27
CA MET A 1 -9.08 -4.95 10.35
C MET A 1 -8.27 -6.14 9.88
N THR A 2 -7.58 -6.81 10.80
CA THR A 2 -6.80 -8.04 10.62
C THR A 2 -7.53 -9.23 11.24
N GLU A 3 -7.11 -10.45 10.92
CA GLU A 3 -7.69 -11.67 11.49
C GLU A 3 -7.59 -11.72 13.03
N ALA A 4 -6.57 -11.06 13.60
CA ALA A 4 -6.42 -10.93 15.05
C ALA A 4 -7.53 -10.10 15.71
N ASP A 5 -8.20 -9.23 14.96
CA ASP A 5 -9.28 -8.36 15.48
C ASP A 5 -10.64 -9.07 15.54
N ARG A 6 -10.73 -10.30 15.01
CA ARG A 6 -11.98 -11.05 14.85
C ARG A 6 -12.69 -11.36 16.17
N PRO A 7 -12.01 -11.78 17.25
CA PRO A 7 -12.67 -11.98 18.54
C PRO A 7 -13.30 -10.69 19.08
N SER A 8 -12.56 -9.57 18.99
CA SER A 8 -13.02 -8.26 19.43
C SER A 8 -14.22 -7.76 18.61
N PHE A 9 -14.22 -8.00 17.30
CA PHE A 9 -15.35 -7.69 16.44
C PHE A 9 -16.61 -8.47 16.79
N VAL A 10 -16.48 -9.79 17.03
CA VAL A 10 -17.62 -10.63 17.42
C VAL A 10 -18.18 -10.19 18.78
N ALA A 11 -17.32 -9.79 19.71
CA ALA A 11 -17.74 -9.23 21.00
C ALA A 11 -18.50 -7.90 20.83
N ALA A 12 -18.01 -7.00 19.97
CA ALA A 12 -18.70 -5.75 19.66
C ALA A 12 -20.06 -6.00 19.00
N LEU A 13 -20.13 -6.89 18.00
CA LEU A 13 -21.37 -7.26 17.33
C LEU A 13 -22.39 -7.87 18.31
N ARG A 14 -21.91 -8.68 19.28
CA ARG A 14 -22.77 -9.22 20.34
C ARG A 14 -23.35 -8.11 21.20
N SER A 15 -22.52 -7.20 21.69
CA SER A 15 -22.95 -6.09 22.55
C SER A 15 -24.02 -5.24 21.87
N VAL A 16 -23.86 -4.95 20.58
CA VAL A 16 -24.85 -4.21 19.79
C VAL A 16 -26.18 -4.98 19.70
N PHE A 17 -26.14 -6.28 19.37
CA PHE A 17 -27.37 -7.08 19.25
C PHE A 17 -28.08 -7.29 20.59
N GLU A 18 -27.33 -7.34 21.70
CA GLU A 18 -27.87 -7.34 23.05
C GLU A 18 -28.65 -6.05 23.35
N THR A 19 -28.18 -4.88 22.89
CA THR A 19 -28.92 -3.61 23.00
C THR A 19 -30.33 -3.71 22.39
N TYR A 20 -30.48 -4.47 21.29
CA TYR A 20 -31.77 -4.69 20.64
C TYR A 20 -32.50 -5.95 21.12
N SER A 21 -32.04 -6.59 22.19
CA SER A 21 -32.57 -7.86 22.70
C SER A 21 -32.66 -8.94 21.61
N LYS A 22 -31.72 -8.94 20.67
CA LYS A 22 -31.67 -9.89 19.54
C LYS A 22 -30.55 -10.91 19.75
N PRO A 23 -30.75 -12.16 19.31
CA PRO A 23 -29.67 -13.15 19.34
C PRO A 23 -28.56 -12.75 18.37
N LEU A 24 -27.35 -13.20 18.67
CA LEU A 24 -26.21 -13.04 17.78
C LEU A 24 -26.54 -13.65 16.39
N PRO A 25 -26.09 -13.03 15.29
CA PRO A 25 -26.28 -13.59 13.95
C PRO A 25 -25.70 -15.00 13.83
N THR A 26 -26.33 -15.82 12.98
CA THR A 26 -25.79 -17.15 12.64
C THR A 26 -24.40 -17.03 12.02
N GLN A 27 -23.61 -18.08 12.11
CA GLN A 27 -22.22 -18.07 11.61
C GLN A 27 -22.10 -17.57 10.15
N PRO A 28 -22.94 -17.99 9.18
CA PRO A 28 -22.86 -17.44 7.82
C PRO A 28 -23.10 -15.93 7.73
N VAL A 29 -23.99 -15.40 8.58
CA VAL A 29 -24.29 -13.97 8.63
C VAL A 29 -23.16 -13.21 9.33
N ALA A 30 -22.56 -13.78 10.38
CA ALA A 30 -21.37 -13.22 11.03
C ALA A 30 -20.17 -13.13 10.06
N GLU A 31 -19.98 -14.13 9.17
CA GLU A 31 -18.98 -14.04 8.09
C GLU A 31 -19.26 -12.91 7.12
N LEU A 32 -20.52 -12.69 6.77
CA LEU A 32 -20.92 -11.58 5.91
C LEU A 32 -20.62 -10.24 6.58
N TRP A 33 -20.94 -10.10 7.87
CA TRP A 33 -20.58 -8.94 8.69
C TRP A 33 -19.07 -8.69 8.66
N TRP A 34 -18.27 -9.72 8.93
CA TRP A 34 -16.81 -9.64 8.92
C TRP A 34 -16.30 -9.15 7.57
N ARG A 35 -16.65 -9.83 6.47
CA ARG A 35 -16.19 -9.49 5.12
C ARG A 35 -16.59 -8.07 4.69
N THR A 36 -17.79 -7.64 5.07
CA THR A 36 -18.32 -6.32 4.70
C THR A 36 -17.57 -5.19 5.40
N LEU A 37 -17.16 -5.42 6.65
CA LEU A 37 -16.55 -4.40 7.50
C LEU A 37 -15.02 -4.51 7.63
N THR A 38 -14.41 -5.63 7.21
CA THR A 38 -12.95 -5.85 7.20
C THR A 38 -12.14 -4.66 6.63
N PRO A 39 -12.58 -3.96 5.56
CA PRO A 39 -11.84 -2.84 5.00
C PRO A 39 -11.72 -1.61 5.92
N PHE A 40 -12.54 -1.52 6.97
CA PHE A 40 -12.56 -0.40 7.89
C PHE A 40 -11.75 -0.76 9.16
N PRO A 41 -11.23 0.25 9.88
CA PRO A 41 -10.59 0.01 11.15
C PRO A 41 -11.62 -0.20 12.27
N PRO A 42 -11.27 -0.90 13.37
CA PRO A 42 -12.20 -1.20 14.46
C PRO A 42 -12.92 0.02 15.04
N GLU A 43 -12.18 1.12 15.23
CA GLU A 43 -12.71 2.36 15.80
C GLU A 43 -13.83 2.96 14.94
N ALA A 44 -13.66 2.99 13.61
CA ALA A 44 -14.67 3.53 12.70
C ALA A 44 -15.95 2.67 12.66
N ILE A 45 -15.83 1.38 12.97
CA ILE A 45 -16.98 0.46 13.07
C ILE A 45 -17.71 0.66 14.39
N ALA A 46 -16.97 0.83 15.49
CA ALA A 46 -17.56 1.14 16.79
C ALA A 46 -18.36 2.44 16.76
N ASP A 47 -17.79 3.50 16.18
CA ASP A 47 -18.48 4.79 15.99
C ASP A 47 -19.74 4.63 15.14
N ALA A 48 -19.66 3.87 14.04
CA ALA A 48 -20.80 3.62 13.17
C ALA A 48 -21.93 2.84 13.88
N PHE A 49 -21.58 1.88 14.75
CA PHE A 49 -22.58 1.20 15.59
C PHE A 49 -23.24 2.16 16.57
N GLN A 50 -22.47 3.03 17.23
CA GLN A 50 -23.03 4.01 18.16
C GLN A 50 -23.98 4.97 17.45
N VAL A 51 -23.58 5.52 16.31
CA VAL A 51 -24.44 6.39 15.48
C VAL A 51 -25.74 5.68 15.09
N HIS A 52 -25.68 4.39 14.75
CA HIS A 52 -26.87 3.62 14.43
C HIS A 52 -27.78 3.41 15.65
N ILE A 53 -27.21 3.11 16.82
CA ILE A 53 -27.95 2.96 18.09
C ILE A 53 -28.68 4.25 18.46
N ASP A 54 -28.03 5.40 18.28
CA ASP A 54 -28.63 6.69 18.63
C ASP A 54 -29.74 7.10 17.64
N ALA A 55 -29.67 6.62 16.39
CA ALA A 55 -30.57 7.03 15.31
C ALA A 55 -31.71 6.04 15.02
N SER A 56 -31.57 4.76 15.36
CA SER A 56 -32.49 3.70 14.95
C SER A 56 -32.95 2.83 16.11
N GLY A 57 -34.26 2.53 16.15
CA GLY A 57 -34.82 1.53 17.06
C GLY A 57 -34.69 0.09 16.56
N TYR A 58 -34.08 -0.14 15.39
CA TYR A 58 -33.95 -1.46 14.78
C TYR A 58 -32.50 -1.94 14.78
N ALA A 59 -32.34 -3.25 14.99
CA ALA A 59 -31.02 -3.89 14.91
C ALA A 59 -30.38 -3.63 13.53
N PRO A 60 -29.10 -3.24 13.49
CA PRO A 60 -28.44 -2.87 12.26
C PRO A 60 -28.25 -4.06 11.32
N VAL A 61 -28.14 -3.78 10.03
CA VAL A 61 -27.65 -4.74 9.01
C VAL A 61 -26.26 -4.33 8.50
N PRO A 62 -25.46 -5.27 7.95
CA PRO A 62 -24.07 -4.99 7.55
C PRO A 62 -23.91 -3.79 6.60
N SER A 63 -24.88 -3.60 5.69
CA SER A 63 -24.86 -2.52 4.71
C SER A 63 -25.05 -1.13 5.32
N GLU A 64 -25.84 -1.01 6.38
CA GLU A 64 -26.10 0.26 7.07
C GLU A 64 -24.84 0.74 7.78
N ILE A 65 -24.21 -0.15 8.54
CA ILE A 65 -22.96 0.15 9.25
C ILE A 65 -21.85 0.49 8.26
N ARG A 66 -21.75 -0.26 7.15
CA ARG A 66 -20.81 0.07 6.07
C ARG A 66 -21.07 1.47 5.50
N ALA A 67 -22.32 1.86 5.29
CA ALA A 67 -22.67 3.18 4.78
C ALA A 67 -22.24 4.29 5.75
N LEU A 68 -22.47 4.09 7.05
CA LEU A 68 -22.03 5.01 8.11
C LEU A 68 -20.50 5.13 8.16
N CYS A 69 -19.76 4.02 8.09
CA CYS A 69 -18.29 4.08 8.02
C CYS A 69 -17.79 4.87 6.79
N ILE A 70 -18.46 4.73 5.64
CA ILE A 70 -18.12 5.50 4.43
C ILE A 70 -18.44 6.98 4.62
N GLN A 71 -19.57 7.32 5.21
CA GLN A 71 -19.98 8.70 5.48
C GLN A 71 -18.99 9.39 6.44
N SER A 72 -18.64 8.74 7.55
CA SER A 72 -17.64 9.27 8.49
C SER A 72 -16.28 9.50 7.81
N ARG A 73 -15.85 8.58 6.95
CA ARG A 73 -14.61 8.75 6.17
C ARG A 73 -14.69 9.92 5.20
N LYS A 74 -15.85 10.15 4.56
CA LYS A 74 -16.05 11.30 3.66
C LYS A 74 -15.98 12.61 4.45
N HIS A 75 -16.65 12.70 5.59
CA HIS A 75 -16.58 13.89 6.45
C HIS A 75 -15.17 14.18 6.94
N LEU A 76 -14.40 13.15 7.33
CA LEU A 76 -12.98 13.32 7.66
C LEU A 76 -12.19 13.79 6.45
N THR A 77 -12.39 13.19 5.28
CA THR A 77 -11.71 13.59 4.04
C THR A 77 -12.06 15.02 3.65
N GLU A 78 -13.31 15.45 3.81
CA GLU A 78 -13.77 16.82 3.54
C GLU A 78 -13.21 17.83 4.55
N ALA A 79 -13.21 17.49 5.84
CA ALA A 79 -12.60 18.29 6.90
C ALA A 79 -11.09 18.47 6.68
N HIS A 80 -10.40 17.43 6.20
CA HIS A 80 -8.98 17.49 5.82
C HIS A 80 -8.77 18.12 4.43
N ALA A 81 -9.72 18.01 3.49
CA ALA A 81 -9.64 18.67 2.20
C ALA A 81 -9.71 20.19 2.36
N ALA A 82 -10.47 20.69 3.34
CA ALA A 82 -10.44 22.09 3.73
C ALA A 82 -9.03 22.54 4.22
N GLN A 83 -8.22 21.63 4.76
CA GLN A 83 -6.81 21.87 5.14
C GLN A 83 -5.84 21.80 3.95
N LEU A 84 -6.28 21.28 2.80
CA LEU A 84 -5.50 21.28 1.54
C LEU A 84 -5.71 22.59 0.73
N THR A 85 -6.51 23.53 1.24
CA THR A 85 -6.71 24.84 0.60
C THR A 85 -5.50 25.74 0.86
N TYR A 86 -4.89 26.22 -0.23
CA TYR A 86 -3.84 27.25 -0.35
C TYR A 86 -2.99 27.52 0.91
N ASN A 87 -1.76 27.00 0.90
CA ASN A 87 -0.73 27.34 1.88
C ASN A 87 -0.01 28.61 1.38
N PRO A 88 -0.13 29.77 2.06
CA PRO A 88 0.71 30.93 1.75
C PRO A 88 2.18 30.54 1.87
N GLN A 89 3.07 31.24 1.15
CA GLN A 89 4.53 31.00 1.18
C GLN A 89 4.99 30.71 2.61
N GLN A 90 5.32 29.45 2.88
CA GLN A 90 5.71 29.04 4.22
C GLN A 90 7.01 29.76 4.58
N ASN A 91 7.10 30.22 5.83
CA ASN A 91 8.33 30.84 6.31
C ASN A 91 9.49 29.84 6.23
N ALA A 92 10.72 30.35 6.12
CA ALA A 92 11.91 29.52 5.89
C ALA A 92 12.09 28.42 6.95
N GLU A 93 11.68 28.68 8.20
CA GLU A 93 11.75 27.73 9.30
C GLU A 93 10.79 26.53 9.11
N GLN A 94 9.54 26.80 8.69
CA GLN A 94 8.57 25.74 8.41
C GLN A 94 8.95 24.94 7.17
N VAL A 95 9.54 25.58 6.15
CA VAL A 95 10.09 24.90 4.98
C VAL A 95 11.20 23.93 5.40
N GLU A 96 12.16 24.37 6.21
CA GLU A 96 13.26 23.49 6.64
C GLU A 96 12.75 22.31 7.50
N LYS A 97 11.79 22.56 8.39
CA LYS A 97 11.15 21.50 9.19
C LYS A 97 10.44 20.46 8.31
N ASN A 98 9.72 20.92 7.29
CA ASN A 98 9.02 20.04 6.35
C ASN A 98 10.00 19.26 5.47
N LEU A 99 11.07 19.91 4.99
CA LEU A 99 12.14 19.24 4.24
C LEU A 99 12.87 18.20 5.09
N ALA A 100 13.12 18.47 6.37
CA ALA A 100 13.71 17.50 7.28
C ALA A 100 12.81 16.27 7.47
N ALA A 101 11.50 16.47 7.65
CA ALA A 101 10.53 15.38 7.75
C ALA A 101 10.47 14.55 6.45
N LEU A 102 10.45 15.21 5.29
CA LEU A 102 10.49 14.54 3.99
C LEU A 102 11.79 13.76 3.79
N ARG A 103 12.94 14.32 4.15
CA ARG A 103 14.23 13.62 4.10
C ARG A 103 14.19 12.38 4.97
N ALA A 104 13.66 12.45 6.20
CA ALA A 104 13.55 11.31 7.10
C ALA A 104 12.63 10.19 6.56
N VAL A 105 11.51 10.56 5.92
CA VAL A 105 10.59 9.59 5.29
C VAL A 105 11.20 8.95 4.03
N VAL A 106 11.97 9.72 3.27
CA VAL A 106 12.61 9.27 2.03
C VAL A 106 13.89 8.49 2.31
N GLU A 107 14.58 8.71 3.43
CA GLU A 107 15.88 8.09 3.72
C GLU A 107 15.86 6.54 3.60
N PRO A 108 14.84 5.81 4.10
CA PRO A 108 14.74 4.36 3.96
C PRO A 108 14.60 3.87 2.50
N ILE A 109 14.13 4.74 1.59
CA ILE A 109 13.91 4.43 0.17
C ILE A 109 14.86 5.20 -0.75
N ARG A 110 15.72 6.04 -0.18
CA ARG A 110 16.73 6.82 -0.91
C ARG A 110 17.80 5.92 -1.48
N THR A 111 18.08 4.81 -0.80
CA THR A 111 18.86 3.69 -1.29
C THR A 111 17.99 2.72 -2.09
N LYS A 112 17.08 3.23 -2.93
CA LYS A 112 16.57 2.41 -4.03
C LYS A 112 17.79 2.01 -4.86
N PRO A 113 18.00 0.70 -5.03
CA PRO A 113 19.21 0.26 -5.66
C PRO A 113 19.06 0.65 -7.13
N GLY A 114 19.97 1.51 -7.61
CA GLY A 114 19.86 2.14 -8.94
C GLY A 114 19.89 1.12 -10.07
N VAL A 115 19.88 1.56 -11.32
CA VAL A 115 19.99 0.67 -12.49
C VAL A 115 21.12 -0.36 -12.36
N GLU A 116 22.23 0.01 -11.69
CA GLU A 116 23.34 -0.89 -11.39
C GLU A 116 22.93 -2.14 -10.60
N TRP A 117 21.97 -2.02 -9.69
CA TRP A 117 21.42 -3.18 -8.99
C TRP A 117 20.68 -4.13 -9.90
N ALA A 118 19.95 -3.64 -10.90
CA ALA A 118 19.25 -4.51 -11.82
C ALA A 118 20.26 -5.37 -12.60
N PHE A 119 21.38 -4.77 -13.04
CA PHE A 119 22.48 -5.54 -13.63
C PHE A 119 23.08 -6.54 -12.66
N LYS A 120 23.45 -6.12 -11.43
CA LYS A 120 23.99 -7.02 -10.40
C LYS A 120 23.02 -8.13 -9.99
N LEU A 121 21.72 -7.87 -10.04
CA LEU A 121 20.67 -8.83 -9.69
C LEU A 121 20.57 -9.92 -10.75
N LEU A 122 20.47 -9.52 -12.03
CA LEU A 122 20.40 -10.50 -13.13
C LEU A 122 21.69 -11.28 -13.29
N ASP A 123 22.83 -10.63 -13.07
CA ASP A 123 24.14 -11.27 -13.13
C ASP A 123 24.33 -12.33 -12.03
N ARG A 124 23.74 -12.10 -10.86
CA ARG A 124 23.71 -13.05 -9.74
C ARG A 124 22.67 -14.16 -9.92
N GLY A 125 21.58 -13.87 -10.62
CA GLY A 125 20.46 -14.80 -10.86
C GLY A 125 19.62 -15.18 -9.63
N THR A 126 19.92 -14.64 -8.45
CA THR A 126 19.25 -14.94 -7.18
C THR A 126 19.10 -13.69 -6.31
N SER A 127 18.18 -13.74 -5.35
CA SER A 127 18.02 -12.69 -4.34
C SER A 127 19.27 -12.59 -3.44
N ALA A 128 19.35 -11.55 -2.61
CA ALA A 128 20.40 -11.45 -1.60
C ALA A 128 20.40 -12.62 -0.61
N SER A 129 19.24 -13.24 -0.37
CA SER A 129 19.08 -14.43 0.48
C SER A 129 19.23 -15.76 -0.28
N GLY A 130 19.64 -15.75 -1.55
CA GLY A 130 19.86 -16.94 -2.37
C GLY A 130 18.59 -17.59 -2.93
N HIS A 131 17.43 -16.96 -2.80
CA HIS A 131 16.19 -17.46 -3.38
C HIS A 131 16.10 -17.13 -4.87
N ARG A 132 15.31 -17.92 -5.61
CA ARG A 132 15.01 -17.64 -7.01
C ARG A 132 14.25 -16.32 -7.13
N LEU A 133 14.59 -15.55 -8.16
CA LEU A 133 13.92 -14.30 -8.47
C LEU A 133 12.48 -14.60 -8.95
N THR A 134 11.51 -13.85 -8.44
CA THR A 134 10.12 -13.96 -8.89
C THR A 134 9.95 -13.32 -10.27
N PRO A 135 8.91 -13.69 -11.03
CA PRO A 135 8.64 -13.09 -12.34
C PRO A 135 8.54 -11.55 -12.30
N GLU A 136 7.90 -11.01 -11.27
CA GLU A 136 7.78 -9.55 -11.09
C GLU A 136 9.13 -8.88 -10.83
N VAL A 137 10.01 -9.50 -10.04
CA VAL A 137 11.35 -8.97 -9.79
C VAL A 137 12.18 -8.97 -11.07
N LEU A 138 12.09 -10.04 -11.88
CA LEU A 138 12.74 -10.11 -13.19
C LEU A 138 12.21 -9.04 -14.14
N ARG A 139 10.89 -8.81 -14.18
CA ARG A 139 10.25 -7.78 -15.00
C ARG A 139 10.74 -6.38 -14.63
N VAL A 140 10.74 -6.04 -13.34
CA VAL A 140 11.21 -4.74 -12.84
C VAL A 140 12.70 -4.53 -13.15
N ALA A 141 13.52 -5.55 -12.98
CA ALA A 141 14.94 -5.48 -13.32
C ALA A 141 15.15 -5.28 -14.83
N ALA A 142 14.41 -6.02 -15.67
CA ALA A 142 14.47 -5.90 -17.12
C ALA A 142 14.03 -4.51 -17.61
N ASP A 143 12.92 -3.97 -17.10
CA ASP A 143 12.46 -2.62 -17.45
C ASP A 143 13.48 -1.55 -17.01
N SER A 144 14.11 -1.73 -15.85
CA SER A 144 15.16 -0.83 -15.36
C SER A 144 16.39 -0.85 -16.26
N ILE A 145 16.83 -2.03 -16.71
CA ILE A 145 17.97 -2.19 -17.63
C ILE A 145 17.67 -1.64 -19.01
N LEU A 146 16.47 -1.86 -19.54
CA LEU A 146 16.09 -1.40 -20.88
C LEU A 146 15.78 0.10 -20.95
N SER A 147 15.70 0.78 -19.80
CA SER A 147 15.47 2.22 -19.70
C SER A 147 16.62 3.07 -20.28
N ALA A 148 16.38 4.39 -20.39
CA ALA A 148 17.43 5.35 -20.75
C ALA A 148 18.60 5.36 -19.73
N ALA A 149 18.30 5.24 -18.44
CA ALA A 149 19.31 5.17 -17.38
C ALA A 149 20.16 3.88 -17.48
N GLY A 150 19.55 2.78 -17.93
CA GLY A 150 20.23 1.54 -18.35
C GLY A 150 21.35 1.75 -19.34
N ARG A 151 21.01 2.39 -20.47
CA ARG A 151 21.95 2.70 -21.55
C ARG A 151 23.03 3.67 -21.09
N GLN A 152 22.64 4.74 -20.40
CA GLN A 152 23.58 5.73 -19.86
C GLN A 152 24.59 5.10 -18.89
N LEU A 153 24.15 4.18 -18.03
CA LEU A 153 25.05 3.47 -17.12
C LEU A 153 26.10 2.68 -17.90
N ILE A 154 25.68 1.89 -18.89
CA ILE A 154 26.59 1.12 -19.76
C ILE A 154 27.66 2.02 -20.39
N ASP A 155 27.24 3.16 -20.95
CA ASP A 155 28.15 4.08 -21.64
C ASP A 155 29.08 4.82 -20.67
N SER A 156 28.67 4.99 -19.41
CA SER A 156 29.48 5.64 -18.36
C SER A 156 30.53 4.73 -17.70
N ILE A 157 30.37 3.40 -17.78
CA ILE A 157 31.32 2.44 -17.17
C ILE A 157 32.67 2.54 -17.88
N ARG A 158 33.75 2.75 -17.12
CA ARG A 158 35.13 2.83 -17.65
C ARG A 158 35.81 1.47 -17.85
N ASP A 159 35.44 0.49 -17.05
CA ASP A 159 35.95 -0.88 -17.12
C ASP A 159 35.39 -1.61 -18.35
N ASP A 160 36.27 -1.98 -19.28
CA ASP A 160 35.90 -2.62 -20.55
C ASP A 160 35.33 -4.04 -20.39
N GLU A 161 35.72 -4.77 -19.35
CA GLU A 161 35.17 -6.10 -19.07
C GLU A 161 33.76 -5.98 -18.51
N LEU A 162 33.58 -5.12 -17.51
CA LEU A 162 32.27 -4.86 -16.90
C LEU A 162 31.29 -4.28 -17.93
N ARG A 163 31.75 -3.34 -18.77
CA ARG A 163 30.95 -2.76 -19.86
C ARG A 163 30.50 -3.83 -20.85
N ARG A 164 31.38 -4.76 -21.25
CA ARG A 164 31.03 -5.88 -22.13
C ARG A 164 29.98 -6.79 -21.50
N ARG A 165 30.16 -7.13 -20.22
CA ARG A 165 29.21 -7.98 -19.47
C ARG A 165 27.82 -7.34 -19.39
N TYR A 166 27.74 -6.05 -19.05
CA TYR A 166 26.45 -5.35 -18.95
C TYR A 166 25.80 -5.16 -20.33
N ARG A 167 26.59 -4.89 -21.39
CA ARG A 167 26.08 -4.85 -22.77
C ARG A 167 25.50 -6.19 -23.21
N ALA A 168 26.11 -7.31 -22.83
CA ALA A 168 25.58 -8.63 -23.14
C ALA A 168 24.22 -8.86 -22.48
N ILE A 169 24.09 -8.55 -21.19
CA ILE A 169 22.80 -8.64 -20.45
C ILE A 169 21.73 -7.77 -21.13
N TYR A 170 22.05 -6.51 -21.46
CA TYR A 170 21.13 -5.59 -22.13
C TYR A 170 20.62 -6.15 -23.46
N ARG A 171 21.53 -6.64 -24.32
CA ARG A 171 21.17 -7.18 -25.64
C ARG A 171 20.31 -8.43 -25.54
N THR A 172 20.60 -9.32 -24.61
CA THR A 172 19.79 -10.53 -24.38
C THR A 172 18.36 -10.17 -24.01
N LEU A 173 18.18 -9.22 -23.09
CA LEU A 173 16.84 -8.75 -22.70
C LEU A 173 16.12 -8.02 -23.83
N GLU A 174 16.83 -7.22 -24.61
CA GLU A 174 16.27 -6.54 -25.77
C GLU A 174 15.75 -7.54 -26.82
N GLN A 175 16.51 -8.61 -27.09
CA GLN A 175 16.08 -9.69 -27.98
C GLN A 175 14.85 -10.41 -27.43
N GLN A 176 14.86 -10.79 -26.15
CA GLN A 176 13.73 -11.45 -25.50
C GLN A 176 12.44 -10.63 -25.59
N ARG A 177 12.52 -9.31 -25.35
CA ARG A 177 11.35 -8.41 -25.41
C ARG A 177 10.80 -8.24 -26.82
N ARG A 178 11.65 -8.34 -27.86
CA ARG A 178 11.22 -8.30 -29.28
C ARG A 178 10.57 -9.60 -29.74
N THR A 179 10.84 -10.72 -29.06
CA THR A 179 10.28 -12.04 -29.40
C THR A 179 9.00 -12.40 -28.64
N VAL A 180 8.58 -11.60 -27.66
CA VAL A 180 7.28 -11.76 -26.99
C VAL A 180 6.24 -10.97 -27.82
N PRO A 181 5.20 -11.63 -28.38
CA PRO A 181 4.15 -10.96 -29.16
C PRO A 181 3.27 -10.03 -28.31
#